data_AF-A0A7W4GEZ1-F1
#
_entry.id   AF-A0A7W4GEZ1-F1
#
_cell.length_a   1.000
_cell.length_b   1.000
_cell.length_c   1.000
_cell.angle_alpha   90.00
_cell.angle_beta   90.00
_cell.angle_gamma   90.00
#
_symmetry.space_group_name_H-M   'P 1'
#
loop_
_entity.id
_entity.type
_entity.pdbx_description
1 polymer ?
#
loop_
_entity_poly.entity_id
_entity_poly.type
_entity_poly.pdbx_seq_one_letter_code
_entity_poly.pdbx_strand_id
1 'polypeptide(L)'
;ALQNEMDSLATEITAIANTTAFGDTKLTSGGYTDKVFQVGHKGGETISVTISSTTAADLAVSSLVLTSAANSGSLSAIDSAISNIDAQRSKLGATQNRLSYNISNSANTQANIADAKSRIVDVDFAKETATMTKNQVLQQT
;
A
#
# COMPACT_ATOMS: atom_id res chain seq x y z
N ALA A 1 3.19 39.59 12.33
CA ALA A 1 3.68 39.11 11.02
C ALA A 1 4.00 37.62 11.09
N LEU A 2 5.04 37.21 11.83
CA LEU A 2 5.43 35.79 11.96
C LEU A 2 4.35 34.87 12.54
N GLN A 3 3.60 35.32 13.56
CA GLN A 3 2.48 34.53 14.09
C GLN A 3 1.41 34.25 13.02
N ASN A 4 0.98 35.29 12.29
CA ASN A 4 -0.03 35.13 11.23
C ASN A 4 0.44 34.18 10.11
N GLU A 5 1.73 34.19 9.78
CA GLU A 5 2.32 33.28 8.81
C GLU A 5 2.28 31.83 9.33
N MET A 6 2.64 31.61 10.59
CA MET A 6 2.57 30.29 11.23
C MET A 6 1.13 29.76 11.30
N ASP A 7 0.16 30.59 11.65
CA ASP A 7 -1.26 30.22 11.70
C ASP A 7 -1.78 29.85 10.29
N SER A 8 -1.31 30.57 9.25
CA SER A 8 -1.64 30.27 7.86
C SER A 8 -1.05 28.93 7.41
N LEU A 9 0.21 28.65 7.77
CA LEU A 9 0.85 27.37 7.48
C LEU A 9 0.16 26.20 8.19
N ALA A 10 -0.25 26.37 9.45
CA ALA A 10 -1.01 25.35 10.17
C ALA A 10 -2.39 25.06 9.52
N THR A 11 -3.04 26.11 9.01
CA THR A 11 -4.28 25.97 8.23
C THR A 11 -4.02 25.18 6.95
N GLU A 12 -2.93 25.49 6.23
CA GLU A 12 -2.54 24.79 5.01
C GLU A 12 -2.21 23.31 5.26
N ILE A 13 -1.46 22.99 6.32
CA ILE A 13 -1.19 21.59 6.72
C ILE A 13 -2.50 20.82 6.90
N THR A 14 -3.47 21.43 7.59
CA THR A 14 -4.79 20.82 7.80
C THR A 14 -5.57 20.69 6.49
N ALA A 15 -5.49 21.66 5.59
CA ALA A 15 -6.10 21.59 4.27
C ALA A 15 -5.51 20.45 3.44
N ILE A 16 -4.19 20.29 3.40
CA ILE A 16 -3.50 19.18 2.72
C ILE A 16 -3.94 17.83 3.31
N ALA A 17 -3.97 17.71 4.64
CA ALA A 17 -4.41 16.48 5.31
C ALA A 17 -5.85 16.09 4.92
N ASN A 18 -6.74 17.08 4.82
CA ASN A 18 -8.16 16.85 4.48
C ASN A 18 -8.40 16.67 2.97
N THR A 19 -7.53 17.20 2.11
CA THR A 19 -7.70 17.13 0.64
C THR A 19 -7.00 15.92 0.03
N THR A 20 -5.92 15.41 0.64
CA THR A 20 -5.18 14.24 0.16
C THR A 20 -6.07 12.99 0.10
N ALA A 21 -6.34 12.54 -1.12
CA ALA A 21 -7.24 11.44 -1.39
C ALA A 21 -6.74 10.56 -2.53
N PHE A 22 -7.14 9.29 -2.53
CA PHE A 22 -7.06 8.40 -3.67
C PHE A 22 -8.46 7.90 -3.99
N GLY A 23 -8.99 8.28 -5.16
CA GLY A 23 -10.42 8.19 -5.43
C GLY A 23 -11.22 8.94 -4.36
N ASP A 24 -12.27 8.32 -3.85
CA ASP A 24 -13.11 8.89 -2.78
C ASP A 24 -12.56 8.66 -1.36
N THR A 25 -11.39 8.01 -1.24
CA THR A 25 -10.83 7.66 0.07
C THR A 25 -9.82 8.71 0.52
N LYS A 26 -10.12 9.40 1.63
CA LYS A 26 -9.16 10.27 2.32
C LYS A 26 -8.06 9.44 2.98
N LEU A 27 -6.81 9.88 2.81
CA LEU A 27 -5.64 9.12 3.24
C LEU A 27 -5.07 9.61 4.57
N THR A 28 -4.94 10.92 4.75
CA THR A 28 -4.16 11.52 5.84
C THR A 28 -5.01 12.35 6.83
N SER A 29 -6.34 12.26 6.74
CA SER A 29 -7.27 12.90 7.67
C SER A 29 -7.67 12.00 8.86
N GLY A 30 -6.97 10.88 9.06
CA GLY A 30 -7.21 9.93 10.17
C GLY A 30 -8.22 8.80 9.88
N GLY A 31 -8.92 8.83 8.75
CA GLY A 31 -9.90 7.79 8.37
C GLY A 31 -9.32 6.55 7.68
N TYR A 32 -8.02 6.56 7.37
CA TYR A 32 -7.35 5.47 6.65
C TYR A 32 -6.73 4.47 7.61
N THR A 33 -7.59 3.76 8.33
CA THR A 33 -7.21 2.74 9.32
C THR A 33 -7.50 1.33 8.81
N ASP A 34 -6.59 0.41 9.12
CA ASP A 34 -6.71 -1.03 8.91
C ASP A 34 -7.16 -1.42 7.49
N LYS A 35 -6.62 -0.73 6.48
CA LYS A 35 -6.91 -1.05 5.09
C LYS A 35 -6.14 -2.30 4.70
N VAL A 36 -6.89 -3.35 4.39
CA VAL A 36 -6.35 -4.69 4.12
C VAL A 36 -6.19 -4.90 2.62
N PHE A 37 -4.97 -5.22 2.20
CA PHE A 37 -4.67 -5.65 0.85
C PHE A 37 -4.45 -7.16 0.83
N GLN A 38 -5.23 -7.86 0.00
CA GLN A 38 -4.99 -9.27 -0.30
C GLN A 38 -3.81 -9.37 -1.26
N VAL A 39 -2.74 -10.03 -0.85
CA VAL A 39 -1.47 -10.08 -1.61
C VAL A 39 -1.04 -11.50 -1.98
N GLY A 40 -1.74 -12.50 -1.46
CA GLY A 40 -1.55 -13.90 -1.83
C GLY A 40 -2.77 -14.52 -2.49
N HIS A 41 -2.66 -15.80 -2.79
CA HIS A 41 -3.68 -16.59 -3.49
C HIS A 41 -4.68 -17.26 -2.55
N LYS A 42 -4.35 -17.37 -1.25
CA LYS A 42 -5.24 -17.91 -0.21
C LYS A 42 -5.78 -16.80 0.68
N GLY A 43 -7.00 -16.99 1.18
CA GLY A 43 -7.58 -16.10 2.19
C GLY A 43 -6.69 -16.00 3.42
N GLY A 44 -6.46 -14.78 3.91
CA GLY A 44 -5.60 -14.49 5.07
C GLY A 44 -4.17 -14.07 4.72
N GLU A 45 -3.74 -14.22 3.46
CA GLU A 45 -2.46 -13.71 2.97
C GLU A 45 -2.55 -12.21 2.67
N THR A 46 -2.60 -11.40 3.74
CA THR A 46 -2.89 -9.97 3.65
C THR A 46 -1.79 -9.07 4.20
N ILE A 47 -1.77 -7.83 3.72
CA ILE A 47 -0.98 -6.74 4.27
C ILE A 47 -1.94 -5.62 4.68
N SER A 48 -1.93 -5.25 5.96
CA SER A 48 -2.71 -4.13 6.47
C SER A 48 -1.90 -2.83 6.43
N VAL A 49 -2.53 -1.75 6.00
CA VAL A 49 -1.97 -0.41 5.93
C VAL A 49 -2.84 0.54 6.73
N THR A 50 -2.20 1.30 7.60
CA THR A 50 -2.80 2.41 8.35
C THR A 50 -1.97 3.65 8.09
N ILE A 51 -2.65 4.74 7.75
CA ILE A 51 -2.07 6.08 7.61
C ILE A 51 -2.73 6.93 8.70
N SER A 52 -1.93 7.35 9.68
CA SER A 52 -2.42 8.20 10.75
C SER A 52 -2.71 9.60 10.22
N SER A 53 -3.54 10.32 10.97
CA SER A 53 -3.86 11.71 10.65
C SER A 53 -2.60 12.59 10.68
N THR A 54 -2.52 13.53 9.74
CA THR A 54 -1.44 14.53 9.66
C THR A 54 -1.98 15.95 9.71
N THR A 55 -3.14 16.16 10.33
CA THR A 55 -3.68 17.52 10.55
C THR A 55 -2.75 18.30 11.47
N ALA A 56 -2.80 19.65 11.42
CA ALA A 56 -1.98 20.46 12.30
C ALA A 56 -2.27 20.21 13.79
N ALA A 57 -3.51 19.85 14.13
CA ALA A 57 -3.90 19.51 15.49
C ALA A 57 -3.25 18.19 15.94
N ASP A 58 -3.33 17.14 15.11
CA ASP A 58 -2.77 15.82 15.43
C ASP A 58 -1.24 15.81 15.46
N LEU A 59 -0.61 16.71 14.70
CA LEU A 59 0.83 16.97 14.72
C LEU A 59 1.26 17.95 15.82
N ALA A 60 0.33 18.48 16.62
CA ALA A 60 0.57 19.47 17.67
C ALA A 60 1.23 20.79 17.18
N VAL A 61 0.96 21.18 15.93
CA VAL A 61 1.47 22.41 15.30
C VAL A 61 0.38 23.47 15.05
N SER A 62 -0.86 23.23 15.47
CA SER A 62 -2.00 24.12 15.21
C SER A 62 -2.01 25.42 16.02
N SER A 63 -1.33 25.45 17.16
CA SER A 63 -1.38 26.58 18.11
C SER A 63 0.01 26.96 18.61
N LEU A 64 1.01 26.85 17.74
CA LEU A 64 2.37 27.27 18.05
C LEU A 64 2.40 28.77 18.25
N VAL A 65 2.99 29.21 19.37
CA VAL A 65 3.08 30.63 19.73
C VAL A 65 4.48 31.13 19.40
N LEU A 66 4.59 32.28 18.73
CA LEU A 66 5.81 32.96 18.31
C LEU A 66 5.92 34.38 18.94
N THR A 67 5.77 34.46 20.26
CA THR A 67 5.79 35.73 21.01
C THR A 67 7.18 36.26 21.36
N SER A 68 8.23 35.43 21.30
CA SER A 68 9.61 35.88 21.53
C SER A 68 10.64 35.03 20.77
N ALA A 69 11.86 35.55 20.62
CA ALA A 69 12.97 34.91 19.87
C ALA A 69 13.46 33.57 20.49
N ALA A 70 12.99 33.21 21.69
CA ALA A 70 13.40 32.01 22.42
C ALA A 70 12.27 30.96 22.53
N ASN A 71 11.51 30.74 21.45
CA ASN A 71 10.46 29.71 21.43
C ASN A 71 11.01 28.32 21.06
N SER A 72 11.95 27.82 21.88
CA SER A 72 12.48 26.45 21.77
C SER A 72 11.39 25.38 21.84
N GLY A 73 10.28 25.66 22.52
CA GLY A 73 9.11 24.77 22.57
C GLY A 73 8.43 24.62 21.20
N SER A 74 8.28 25.72 20.45
CA SER A 74 7.67 25.68 19.12
C SER A 74 8.56 24.97 18.11
N LEU A 75 9.88 25.16 18.19
CA LEU A 75 10.84 24.43 17.36
C LEU A 75 10.82 22.93 17.66
N SER A 76 10.83 22.54 18.94
CA SER A 76 10.75 21.14 19.35
C SER A 76 9.44 20.46 18.92
N ALA A 77 8.32 21.20 18.92
CA ALA A 77 7.05 20.70 18.41
C ALA A 77 7.10 20.46 16.88
N ILE A 78 7.73 21.36 16.12
CA ILE A 78 7.96 21.18 14.68
C ILE A 78 8.86 19.98 14.42
N ASP A 79 9.97 19.83 15.14
CA ASP A 79 10.87 18.68 15.00
C ASP A 79 10.14 17.35 15.29
N SER A 80 9.29 17.34 16.31
CA SER A 80 8.46 16.18 16.65
C SER A 80 7.44 15.87 15.54
N ALA A 81 6.80 16.90 14.98
CA ALA A 81 5.87 16.75 13.85
C ALA A 81 6.56 16.18 12.60
N ILE A 82 7.75 16.69 12.26
CA ILE A 82 8.57 16.17 11.15
C ILE A 82 8.94 14.71 11.42
N SER A 83 9.42 14.39 12.62
CA SER A 83 9.78 13.02 13.00
C SER A 83 8.59 12.05 12.89
N ASN A 84 7.40 12.48 13.27
CA ASN A 84 6.17 11.68 13.12
C ASN A 84 5.83 11.42 11.65
N ILE A 85 5.93 12.45 10.79
CA ILE A 85 5.72 12.29 9.35
C ILE A 85 6.77 11.34 8.75
N ASP A 86 8.03 11.47 9.13
CA ASP A 86 9.11 10.62 8.64
C ASP A 86 8.95 9.16 9.07
N ALA A 87 8.54 8.92 10.31
CA ALA A 87 8.19 7.59 10.79
C ALA A 87 7.05 6.98 9.97
N GLN A 88 6.00 7.76 9.68
CA GLN A 88 4.88 7.33 8.84
C GLN A 88 5.32 7.03 7.40
N ARG A 89 6.12 7.91 6.79
CA ARG A 89 6.66 7.70 5.43
C ARG A 89 7.59 6.50 5.35
N SER A 90 8.41 6.27 6.38
CA SER A 90 9.28 5.10 6.49
C SER A 90 8.47 3.80 6.52
N LYS A 91 7.40 3.74 7.33
CA LYS A 91 6.49 2.59 7.39
C LYS A 91 5.79 2.34 6.05
N LEU A 92 5.36 3.39 5.35
CA LEU A 92 4.76 3.28 4.02
C LEU A 92 5.77 2.78 2.99
N GLY A 93 7.00 3.29 3.00
CA GLY A 93 8.08 2.82 2.13
C GLY A 93 8.43 1.34 2.35
N ALA A 94 8.51 0.91 3.62
CA ALA A 94 8.71 -0.51 3.94
C ALA A 94 7.56 -1.38 3.42
N THR A 95 6.32 -0.91 3.53
CA THR A 95 5.15 -1.61 3.02
C THR A 95 5.14 -1.66 1.49
N GLN A 96 5.52 -0.57 0.82
CA GLN A 96 5.68 -0.52 -0.63
C GLN A 96 6.72 -1.54 -1.13
N ASN A 97 7.87 -1.63 -0.46
CA ASN A 97 8.90 -2.62 -0.79
C ASN A 97 8.37 -4.04 -0.64
N ARG A 98 7.64 -4.31 0.45
CA ARG A 98 7.00 -5.62 0.68
C ARG A 98 5.95 -5.94 -0.38
N LEU A 99 5.13 -4.97 -0.78
CA LEU A 99 4.15 -5.15 -1.86
C LEU A 99 4.85 -5.43 -3.20
N SER A 100 5.91 -4.68 -3.54
CA SER A 100 6.68 -4.90 -4.75
C SER A 100 7.28 -6.31 -4.80
N TYR A 101 7.82 -6.81 -3.68
CA TYR A 101 8.35 -8.17 -3.61
C TYR A 101 7.25 -9.22 -3.80
N ASN A 102 6.09 -9.05 -3.15
CA ASN A 102 4.96 -9.97 -3.30
C ASN A 102 4.43 -9.98 -4.74
N ILE A 103 4.37 -8.83 -5.42
CA ILE A 103 3.99 -8.73 -6.83
C ILE A 103 4.93 -9.56 -7.70
N SER A 104 6.25 -9.38 -7.57
CA SER A 104 7.23 -10.13 -8.35
C SER A 104 7.17 -11.64 -8.07
N ASN A 105 7.03 -12.04 -6.80
CA ASN A 105 6.89 -13.44 -6.43
C ASN A 105 5.60 -14.07 -6.99
N SER A 106 4.49 -13.33 -6.93
CA SER A 106 3.20 -13.78 -7.47
C SER A 106 3.24 -13.91 -8.99
N ALA A 107 3.91 -12.99 -9.69
CA ALA A 107 4.09 -13.07 -11.14
C ALA A 107 4.90 -14.33 -11.54
N ASN A 108 6.01 -14.60 -10.84
CA ASN A 108 6.81 -15.82 -11.07
C ASN A 108 6.00 -17.09 -10.79
N THR A 109 5.24 -17.10 -9.70
CA THR A 109 4.37 -18.23 -9.35
C THR A 109 3.30 -18.46 -10.41
N GLN A 110 2.71 -17.38 -10.95
CA GLN A 110 1.70 -17.45 -12.00
C GLN A 110 2.28 -18.01 -13.31
N ALA A 111 3.49 -17.60 -13.70
CA ALA A 111 4.19 -18.16 -14.85
C ALA A 111 4.47 -19.66 -14.68
N ASN A 112 5.05 -20.06 -13.54
CA ASN A 112 5.34 -21.47 -13.26
C ASN A 112 4.08 -22.34 -13.24
N ILE A 113 2.97 -21.84 -12.70
CA ILE A 113 1.68 -22.55 -12.71
C ILE A 113 1.11 -22.64 -14.13
N ALA A 114 1.21 -21.58 -14.93
CA ALA A 114 0.76 -21.60 -16.32
C ALA A 114 1.52 -22.65 -17.15
N ASP A 115 2.85 -22.72 -16.99
CA ASP A 115 3.70 -23.70 -17.68
C ASP A 115 3.41 -25.13 -17.22
N ALA A 116 3.28 -25.35 -15.91
CA ALA A 116 2.91 -26.65 -15.36
C ALA A 116 1.53 -27.11 -15.88
N LYS A 117 0.55 -26.20 -15.93
CA LYS A 117 -0.77 -26.48 -16.48
C LYS A 117 -0.69 -26.82 -17.96
N SER A 118 0.09 -26.09 -18.76
CA SER A 118 0.27 -26.40 -20.18
C SER A 118 0.79 -27.82 -20.36
N ARG A 119 1.83 -28.21 -19.62
CA ARG A 119 2.43 -29.55 -19.72
C ARG A 119 1.45 -30.66 -19.34
N ILE A 120 0.62 -30.44 -18.32
CA ILE A 120 -0.40 -31.43 -17.91
C ILE A 120 -1.45 -31.57 -19.02
N VAL A 121 -1.98 -30.45 -19.51
CA VAL A 121 -3.01 -30.45 -20.56
C VAL A 121 -2.50 -31.07 -21.86
N ASP A 122 -1.26 -30.77 -22.26
CA ASP A 122 -0.65 -31.32 -23.48
C ASP A 122 -0.41 -32.83 -23.37
N VAL A 123 0.02 -33.32 -22.20
CA VAL A 123 0.20 -34.77 -21.95
C VAL A 123 -1.14 -35.51 -21.95
N ASP A 124 -2.16 -34.94 -21.31
CA ASP A 124 -3.51 -35.53 -21.29
C ASP A 124 -4.11 -35.56 -22.70
N PHE A 125 -3.96 -34.48 -23.48
CA PHE A 125 -4.43 -34.44 -24.87
C PHE A 125 -3.71 -35.47 -25.75
N ALA A 126 -2.40 -35.62 -25.61
CA ALA A 126 -1.63 -36.64 -26.33
C ALA A 126 -2.09 -38.07 -26.00
N LYS A 127 -2.37 -38.36 -24.71
CA LYS A 127 -2.86 -39.67 -24.27
C LYS A 127 -4.27 -39.99 -24.80
N GLU A 128 -5.18 -39.02 -24.77
CA GLU A 128 -6.54 -39.19 -25.29
C GLU A 128 -6.52 -39.41 -26.81
N THR A 129 -5.74 -38.61 -27.53
CA THR A 129 -5.59 -38.74 -28.99
C THR A 129 -5.00 -40.10 -29.37
N ALA A 130 -3.95 -40.57 -28.67
CA ALA A 130 -3.38 -41.89 -28.91
C ALA A 130 -4.37 -43.04 -28.65
N THR A 131 -5.20 -42.90 -27.61
CA THR A 131 -6.26 -43.88 -27.28
C THR A 131 -7.36 -43.88 -28.34
N MET A 132 -7.80 -42.70 -28.79
CA MET A 132 -8.76 -42.55 -29.88
C MET A 132 -8.24 -43.21 -31.17
N THR A 133 -6.99 -42.93 -31.57
CA THR A 133 -6.38 -43.56 -32.74
C THR A 133 -6.29 -45.08 -32.59
N LYS A 134 -5.86 -45.57 -31.41
CA LYS A 134 -5.82 -47.02 -31.12
C LYS A 134 -7.20 -47.67 -31.26
N ASN A 135 -8.24 -47.04 -30.72
CA ASN A 135 -9.61 -47.57 -30.78
C ASN A 135 -10.19 -47.53 -32.20
N GLN A 136 -9.85 -46.54 -33.01
CA GLN A 136 -10.21 -46.49 -34.43
C GLN A 136 -9.55 -47.61 -35.23
N VAL A 137 -8.28 -47.92 -34.95
CA VAL A 137 -7.58 -49.05 -35.58
C VAL A 137 -8.21 -50.38 -35.15
N LEU A 138 -8.50 -50.58 -33.86
CA LEU A 138 -9.16 -51.79 -33.32
C LEU A 138 -10.57 -52.04 -33.84
N GLN A 139 -11.30 -51.01 -34.27
CA GLN A 139 -12.62 -51.18 -34.91
C GLN A 139 -12.51 -51.51 -36.40
N GLN A 140 -11.37 -51.21 -37.03
CA GLN A 140 -11.11 -51.46 -38.45
C GLN A 140 -10.39 -52.81 -38.71
N THR A 141 -9.79 -53.42 -37.68
CA THR A 141 -9.16 -54.75 -37.71
C THR A 141 -10.00 -55.77 -36.96
#